data_AF-A0A971GBP6-F1
#
_entry.id   AF-A0A971GBP6-F1
#
_cell.length_a   1.000
_cell.length_b   1.000
_cell.length_c   1.000
_cell.angle_alpha   90.00
_cell.angle_beta   90.00
_cell.angle_gamma   90.00
#
_symmetry.space_group_name_H-M   'P 1'
#
loop_
_entity.id
_entity.type
_entity.pdbx_description
1 polymer ?
#
loop_
_entity_poly.entity_id
_entity_poly.type
_entity_poly.pdbx_seq_one_letter_code
_entity_poly.pdbx_strand_id
1 'polypeptide(L)'
;MTAFFVCIILIGIMVVGIAMVWIVIERKNSRDYRLEVDERRYELQQALEDAEQLINELNNFSDYIVNRMEEKQQEIESVINAVSEKNDLFENINGQVSNINQFKEKSSDAVSEISDITENSKDDHAEVIQLKKGKIISFDAKKREVLNLYKEGVGSTEIARMLNMGKGEIELISRMSK
;
A
#
# COMPACT_ATOMS: atom_id res chain seq x y z
N MET A 1 -6.91 37.69 -83.51
CA MET A 1 -8.05 37.89 -82.60
C MET A 1 -8.56 36.58 -82.02
N THR A 2 -8.93 35.58 -82.83
CA THR A 2 -9.43 34.27 -82.37
C THR A 2 -8.47 33.51 -81.43
N ALA A 3 -7.17 33.49 -81.73
CA ALA A 3 -6.17 32.82 -80.90
C ALA A 3 -6.11 33.38 -79.45
N PHE A 4 -6.30 34.69 -79.27
CA PHE A 4 -6.32 35.30 -77.94
C PHE A 4 -7.52 34.83 -77.10
N PHE A 5 -8.71 34.72 -77.72
CA PHE A 5 -9.91 34.22 -77.02
C PHE A 5 -9.75 32.75 -76.61
N VAL A 6 -9.15 31.91 -77.45
CA VAL A 6 -8.89 30.50 -77.12
C VAL A 6 -7.95 30.37 -75.91
N CYS A 7 -6.89 31.17 -75.83
CA CYS A 7 -5.98 31.16 -74.68
C CYS A 7 -6.67 31.57 -73.37
N ILE A 8 -7.53 32.60 -73.40
CA ILE A 8 -8.27 33.07 -72.21
C ILE A 8 -9.22 31.96 -71.70
N ILE A 9 -9.92 31.29 -72.61
CA ILE A 9 -10.83 30.18 -72.25
C ILE A 9 -10.05 29.02 -71.63
N LEU A 10 -8.89 28.66 -72.20
CA LEU A 10 -8.04 27.57 -71.69
C LEU A 10 -7.54 27.88 -70.28
N ILE A 11 -7.09 29.12 -70.04
CA ILE A 11 -6.67 29.57 -68.70
C ILE A 11 -7.83 29.51 -67.71
N GLY A 12 -9.03 29.95 -68.11
CA GLY A 12 -10.22 29.88 -67.27
C GLY A 12 -10.54 28.44 -66.84
N ILE A 13 -10.49 27.49 -67.78
CA ILE A 13 -10.69 26.06 -67.49
C ILE A 13 -9.61 25.54 -66.53
N MET A 14 -8.36 25.95 -66.71
CA MET A 14 -7.25 25.54 -65.87
C MET A 14 -7.42 26.03 -64.41
N VAL A 15 -7.82 27.29 -64.23
CA VAL A 15 -8.11 27.87 -62.90
C VAL A 15 -9.26 27.14 -62.20
N VAL A 16 -10.34 26.85 -62.93
CA VAL A 16 -11.47 26.08 -62.38
C VAL A 16 -11.03 24.66 -62.00
N GLY A 17 -10.18 24.03 -62.81
CA GLY A 17 -9.59 22.73 -62.51
C GLY A 17 -8.76 22.73 -61.22
N ILE A 18 -7.86 23.70 -61.05
CA ILE A 18 -7.05 23.84 -59.83
C ILE A 18 -7.96 24.05 -58.60
N ALA A 19 -8.96 24.92 -58.70
CA ALA A 19 -9.90 25.17 -57.61
C ALA A 19 -10.66 23.88 -57.21
N MET A 20 -11.07 23.08 -58.20
CA MET A 20 -11.73 21.80 -57.95
C MET A 20 -10.80 20.77 -57.29
N VAL A 21 -9.52 20.74 -57.64
CA VAL A 21 -8.54 19.85 -56.97
C VAL A 21 -8.31 20.29 -55.53
N TRP A 22 -8.17 21.60 -55.29
CA TRP A 22 -7.98 22.16 -53.95
C TRP A 22 -9.15 21.82 -53.01
N ILE A 23 -10.40 21.99 -53.46
CA ILE A 23 -11.56 21.70 -52.61
C ILE A 23 -11.67 20.20 -52.25
N VAL A 24 -11.20 19.30 -53.12
CA VAL A 24 -11.19 17.86 -52.85
C VAL A 24 -10.12 17.51 -51.81
N ILE A 25 -8.93 18.11 -51.89
CA ILE A 25 -7.85 17.92 -50.91
C ILE A 25 -8.30 18.42 -49.54
N GLU A 26 -8.85 19.64 -49.50
CA GLU A 26 -9.35 20.26 -48.26
C GLU A 26 -10.46 19.42 -47.63
N ARG A 27 -11.44 18.99 -48.43
CA ARG A 27 -12.55 18.16 -47.95
C ARG A 27 -12.09 16.81 -47.39
N LYS A 28 -11.03 16.22 -47.95
CA LYS A 28 -10.44 14.99 -47.40
C LYS A 28 -9.77 15.25 -46.06
N ASN A 29 -8.94 16.30 -45.97
CA ASN A 29 -8.22 16.66 -44.75
C ASN A 29 -9.17 17.03 -43.59
N SER A 30 -10.25 17.75 -43.86
CA SER A 30 -11.25 18.10 -42.83
C SER A 30 -12.00 16.89 -42.28
N ARG A 31 -12.13 15.80 -43.05
CA ARG A 31 -12.81 14.58 -42.57
C ARG A 31 -11.93 13.82 -41.58
N ASP A 32 -10.64 13.70 -41.86
CA ASP A 32 -9.70 13.04 -40.95
C ASP A 32 -9.56 13.83 -39.64
N TYR A 33 -9.52 15.17 -39.70
CA TYR A 33 -9.51 16.00 -38.50
C TYR A 33 -10.75 15.81 -37.61
N ARG A 34 -11.94 15.69 -38.21
CA ARG A 34 -13.17 15.43 -37.42
C ARG A 34 -13.14 14.08 -36.74
N LEU A 35 -12.62 13.05 -37.42
CA LEU A 35 -12.55 11.70 -36.88
C LEU A 35 -11.54 11.61 -35.72
N GLU A 36 -10.38 12.25 -35.84
CA GLU A 36 -9.41 12.36 -34.75
C GLU A 36 -10.02 13.08 -33.53
N VAL A 37 -10.74 14.19 -33.76
CA VAL A 37 -11.41 14.91 -32.65
C VAL A 37 -12.46 14.02 -31.98
N ASP A 38 -13.27 13.29 -32.73
CA ASP A 38 -14.28 12.38 -32.17
C ASP A 38 -13.65 11.22 -31.39
N GLU A 39 -12.53 10.67 -31.86
CA GLU A 39 -11.76 9.64 -31.14
C GLU A 39 -11.22 10.18 -29.80
N ARG A 40 -10.60 11.38 -29.81
CA ARG A 40 -10.17 12.05 -28.57
C ARG A 40 -11.31 12.33 -27.60
N ARG A 41 -12.48 12.70 -28.12
CA ARG A 41 -13.67 12.92 -27.30
C ARG A 41 -14.13 11.63 -26.64
N TYR A 42 -14.11 10.52 -27.37
CA TYR A 42 -14.44 9.22 -26.84
C TYR A 42 -13.45 8.76 -25.76
N GLU A 43 -12.14 8.91 -25.99
CA GLU A 43 -11.10 8.62 -24.98
C GLU A 43 -11.32 9.41 -23.68
N LEU A 44 -11.61 10.71 -23.80
CA LEU A 44 -11.88 11.58 -22.64
C LEU A 44 -13.16 11.20 -21.92
N GLN A 45 -14.21 10.83 -22.66
CA GLN A 45 -15.47 10.40 -22.06
C GLN A 45 -15.30 9.09 -21.30
N GLN A 46 -14.54 8.14 -21.84
CA GLN A 46 -14.21 6.91 -21.15
C GLN A 46 -13.40 7.17 -19.88
N ALA A 47 -12.38 8.03 -19.95
CA ALA A 47 -11.60 8.40 -18.77
C ALA A 47 -12.44 9.10 -17.69
N LEU A 48 -13.48 9.84 -18.08
CA LEU A 48 -14.44 10.45 -17.15
C LEU A 48 -15.29 9.38 -16.46
N GLU A 49 -15.84 8.43 -17.22
CA GLU A 49 -16.62 7.31 -16.69
C GLU A 49 -15.81 6.48 -15.68
N ASP A 50 -14.56 6.16 -16.03
CA ASP A 50 -13.63 5.45 -15.15
C ASP A 50 -13.37 6.24 -13.85
N ALA A 51 -13.25 7.57 -13.94
CA ALA A 51 -13.08 8.44 -12.78
C ALA A 51 -14.34 8.50 -11.90
N GLU A 52 -15.54 8.53 -12.50
CA GLU A 52 -16.80 8.47 -11.76
C GLU A 52 -16.96 7.13 -11.03
N GLN A 53 -16.62 6.02 -11.69
CA GLN A 53 -16.59 4.71 -11.06
C GLN A 53 -15.61 4.68 -9.89
N LEU A 54 -14.40 5.21 -10.08
CA LEU A 54 -13.39 5.28 -9.02
C LEU A 54 -13.86 6.12 -7.83
N ILE A 55 -14.58 7.23 -8.06
CA ILE A 55 -15.16 8.04 -6.97
C ILE A 55 -16.19 7.23 -6.19
N ASN A 56 -17.05 6.45 -6.87
CA ASN A 56 -18.03 5.59 -6.21
C ASN A 56 -17.36 4.49 -5.39
N GLU A 57 -16.32 3.86 -5.93
CA GLU A 57 -15.53 2.84 -5.22
C GLU A 57 -14.79 3.44 -4.03
N LEU A 58 -14.26 4.66 -4.16
CA LEU A 58 -13.61 5.37 -3.08
C LEU A 58 -14.59 5.72 -1.96
N ASN A 59 -15.81 6.14 -2.29
CA ASN A 59 -16.82 6.42 -1.29
C ASN A 59 -17.22 5.16 -0.53
N ASN A 60 -17.41 4.04 -1.22
CA ASN A 60 -17.67 2.74 -0.59
C ASN A 60 -16.48 2.27 0.28
N PHE A 61 -15.24 2.52 -0.16
CA PHE A 61 -14.06 2.24 0.65
C PHE A 61 -13.99 3.14 1.89
N SER A 62 -14.38 4.42 1.78
CA SER A 62 -14.49 5.34 2.90
C SER A 62 -15.48 4.80 3.94
N ASP A 63 -16.67 4.39 3.53
CA ASP A 63 -17.68 3.79 4.42
C ASP A 63 -17.15 2.51 5.09
N TYR A 64 -16.43 1.68 4.35
CA TYR A 64 -15.80 0.48 4.91
C TYR A 64 -14.75 0.81 5.98
N ILE A 65 -13.89 1.81 5.74
CA ILE A 65 -12.87 2.24 6.70
C ILE A 65 -13.52 2.82 7.95
N VAL A 66 -14.57 3.63 7.80
CA VAL A 66 -15.32 4.19 8.94
C VAL A 66 -15.94 3.07 9.77
N ASN A 67 -16.68 2.14 9.16
CA ASN A 67 -17.26 1.01 9.88
C ASN A 67 -16.20 0.17 10.59
N ARG A 68 -15.07 -0.10 9.93
CA ARG A 68 -13.97 -0.87 10.53
C ARG A 68 -13.31 -0.11 11.68
N MET A 69 -13.20 1.20 11.58
CA MET A 69 -12.68 2.07 12.64
C MET A 69 -13.63 2.11 13.83
N GLU A 70 -14.93 2.23 13.60
CA GLU A 70 -15.95 2.18 14.65
C GLU A 70 -15.95 0.83 15.38
N GLU A 71 -15.89 -0.29 14.65
CA GLU A 71 -15.80 -1.62 15.23
C GLU A 71 -14.54 -1.77 16.10
N LYS A 72 -13.39 -1.26 15.62
CA LYS A 72 -12.15 -1.26 16.39
C LYS A 72 -12.20 -0.35 17.61
N GLN A 73 -12.88 0.78 17.52
CA GLN A 73 -13.08 1.69 18.64
C GLN A 73 -13.95 1.03 19.72
N GLN A 74 -15.03 0.35 19.33
CA GLN A 74 -15.87 -0.42 20.26
C GLN A 74 -15.11 -1.58 20.91
N GLU A 75 -14.29 -2.30 20.14
CA GLU A 75 -13.42 -3.35 20.67
C GLU A 75 -12.45 -2.78 21.72
N ILE A 76 -11.78 -1.66 21.40
CA ILE A 76 -10.87 -0.98 22.32
C ILE A 76 -11.61 -0.51 23.59
N GLU A 77 -12.79 0.09 23.45
CA GLU A 77 -13.60 0.52 24.59
C GLU A 77 -14.00 -0.66 25.48
N SER A 78 -14.39 -1.78 24.90
CA SER A 78 -14.71 -3.00 25.65
C SER A 78 -13.52 -3.55 26.42
N VAL A 79 -12.32 -3.51 25.83
CA VAL A 79 -11.08 -3.93 26.48
C VAL A 79 -10.71 -2.97 27.61
N ILE A 80 -10.85 -1.66 27.40
CA ILE A 80 -10.60 -0.64 28.43
C ILE A 80 -11.53 -0.86 29.61
N ASN A 81 -12.83 -1.06 29.38
CA ASN A 81 -13.82 -1.29 30.43
C ASN A 81 -13.53 -2.59 31.21
N ALA A 82 -13.11 -3.66 30.53
CA ALA A 82 -12.72 -4.90 31.20
C ALA A 82 -11.42 -4.75 32.01
N VAL A 83 -10.51 -3.88 31.57
CA VAL A 83 -9.28 -3.56 32.31
C VAL A 83 -9.57 -2.66 33.51
N SER A 84 -10.44 -1.66 33.38
CA SER A 84 -10.84 -0.80 34.50
C SER A 84 -11.60 -1.58 35.57
N GLU A 85 -12.55 -2.44 35.18
CA GLU A 85 -13.25 -3.31 36.13
C GLU A 85 -12.26 -4.19 36.91
N LYS A 86 -11.28 -4.78 36.23
CA LYS A 86 -10.23 -5.55 36.91
C LYS A 86 -9.34 -4.67 37.77
N ASN A 87 -9.00 -3.47 37.34
CA ASN A 87 -8.20 -2.54 38.12
C ASN A 87 -8.91 -2.09 39.41
N ASP A 88 -10.23 -1.84 39.35
CA ASP A 88 -11.04 -1.50 40.52
C ASP A 88 -11.11 -2.67 41.53
N LEU A 89 -11.17 -3.90 41.03
CA LEU A 89 -11.06 -5.10 41.87
C LEU A 89 -9.66 -5.23 42.50
N PHE A 90 -8.60 -4.90 41.76
CA PHE A 90 -7.23 -4.90 42.27
C PHE A 90 -6.96 -3.77 43.30
N GLU A 91 -7.54 -2.58 43.13
CA GLU A 91 -7.46 -1.51 44.13
C GLU A 91 -8.17 -1.90 45.43
N ASN A 92 -9.36 -2.52 45.35
CA ASN A 92 -10.07 -3.02 46.54
C ASN A 92 -9.30 -4.13 47.27
N ILE A 93 -8.61 -5.01 46.54
CA ILE A 93 -7.76 -6.05 47.14
C ILE A 93 -6.51 -5.43 47.76
N ASN A 94 -5.87 -4.45 47.11
CA ASN A 94 -4.69 -3.76 47.64
C ASN A 94 -5.01 -2.92 48.89
N GLY A 95 -6.22 -2.36 48.97
CA GLY A 95 -6.74 -1.69 50.17
C GLY A 95 -6.85 -2.62 51.39
N GLN A 96 -7.08 -3.93 51.19
CA GLN A 96 -7.06 -4.93 52.26
C GLN A 96 -5.65 -5.41 52.65
N VAL A 97 -4.69 -5.43 51.72
CA VAL A 97 -3.30 -5.86 51.99
C VAL A 97 -2.55 -4.84 52.87
N SER A 98 -2.95 -3.56 52.85
CA SER A 98 -2.36 -2.52 53.71
C SER A 98 -2.64 -2.73 55.22
N ASN A 99 -3.67 -3.52 55.58
CA ASN A 99 -3.95 -3.86 56.99
C ASN A 99 -3.13 -5.04 57.54
N ILE A 100 -2.36 -5.76 56.71
CA ILE A 100 -1.57 -6.92 57.16
C ILE A 100 -0.11 -6.53 57.51
N ASN A 101 0.37 -5.39 57.01
CA ASN A 101 1.75 -4.95 57.25
C ASN A 101 1.98 -4.23 58.60
N GLN A 102 0.95 -4.09 59.44
CA GLN A 102 1.11 -3.52 60.79
C GLN A 102 1.43 -4.59 61.87
N PHE A 103 1.66 -5.85 61.48
CA PHE A 103 2.09 -6.92 62.38
C PHE A 103 3.42 -7.55 61.94
N LYS A 104 4.46 -6.76 61.68
CA LYS A 104 5.84 -7.29 61.67
C LYS A 104 6.90 -6.23 61.93
N GLU A 105 6.76 -5.52 63.04
CA GLU A 105 7.89 -4.82 63.65
C GLU A 105 8.49 -5.74 64.74
N LYS A 106 9.62 -6.42 64.44
CA LYS A 106 10.68 -6.93 65.36
C LYS A 106 11.34 -8.24 64.88
N SER A 107 12.45 -8.09 64.15
CA SER A 107 13.65 -8.96 64.19
C SER A 107 14.63 -8.42 63.14
N SER A 108 15.47 -7.44 63.48
CA SER A 108 16.88 -7.62 63.89
C SER A 108 17.75 -8.23 62.79
N ASP A 109 18.62 -7.37 62.23
CA ASP A 109 20.02 -7.60 61.85
C ASP A 109 20.43 -8.94 61.22
N ALA A 110 20.90 -8.89 59.95
CA ALA A 110 22.27 -9.26 59.55
C ALA A 110 22.40 -9.57 58.03
N VAL A 111 23.58 -9.23 57.48
CA VAL A 111 24.24 -9.74 56.24
C VAL A 111 23.72 -9.14 54.92
N SER A 112 24.34 -8.14 54.28
CA SER A 112 25.71 -7.95 53.74
C SER A 112 26.04 -8.74 52.46
N GLU A 113 26.47 -8.00 51.43
CA GLU A 113 27.27 -8.44 50.27
C GLU A 113 26.47 -9.25 49.21
N ILE A 114 26.57 -8.99 47.90
CA ILE A 114 27.79 -8.79 47.09
C ILE A 114 27.47 -7.86 45.90
N SER A 115 28.40 -6.95 45.66
CA SER A 115 28.51 -6.04 44.54
C SER A 115 29.35 -6.64 43.40
N ASP A 116 29.24 -6.00 42.22
CA ASP A 116 30.25 -5.90 41.15
C ASP A 116 30.48 -7.11 40.21
N ILE A 117 30.30 -6.89 38.90
CA ILE A 117 31.39 -6.59 37.95
C ILE A 117 30.82 -6.48 36.51
N THR A 118 31.37 -5.50 35.79
CA THR A 118 31.04 -4.97 34.45
C THR A 118 31.90 -5.59 33.33
N GLU A 119 31.34 -5.66 32.10
CA GLU A 119 31.97 -5.69 30.74
C GLU A 119 33.05 -6.74 30.36
N ASN A 120 32.88 -7.52 29.27
CA ASN A 120 33.11 -7.12 27.86
C ASN A 120 33.23 -8.34 26.87
N SER A 121 32.53 -8.24 25.72
CA SER A 121 32.88 -8.68 24.34
C SER A 121 33.29 -10.12 23.90
N LYS A 122 32.42 -10.65 22.99
CA LYS A 122 32.64 -11.31 21.65
C LYS A 122 32.71 -12.85 21.51
N ASP A 123 31.77 -13.33 20.67
CA ASP A 123 31.72 -14.45 19.68
C ASP A 123 32.28 -15.84 20.08
N ASP A 124 31.66 -17.00 19.82
CA ASP A 124 30.75 -17.44 18.77
C ASP A 124 30.08 -18.80 19.14
N HIS A 125 28.91 -19.08 18.54
CA HIS A 125 28.22 -20.37 18.35
C HIS A 125 27.73 -21.25 19.54
N ALA A 126 26.40 -21.28 19.73
CA ALA A 126 25.49 -22.40 19.40
C ALA A 126 24.26 -22.44 20.33
N GLU A 127 23.07 -22.47 19.71
CA GLU A 127 21.73 -22.85 20.18
C GLU A 127 21.39 -22.78 21.68
N VAL A 128 20.34 -22.04 22.04
CA VAL A 128 19.08 -22.61 22.60
C VAL A 128 18.00 -21.52 22.63
N ILE A 129 16.87 -21.88 22.03
CA ILE A 129 15.50 -21.39 22.12
C ILE A 129 15.20 -20.50 23.34
N GLN A 130 14.64 -19.30 23.11
CA GLN A 130 13.49 -18.81 23.89
C GLN A 130 12.82 -17.55 23.33
N LEU A 131 11.48 -17.63 23.32
CA LEU A 131 10.50 -16.57 23.11
C LEU A 131 10.92 -15.24 23.76
N LYS A 132 10.79 -14.13 23.01
CA LYS A 132 10.14 -12.89 23.47
C LYS A 132 10.10 -11.82 22.36
N LYS A 133 8.88 -11.31 22.16
CA LYS A 133 8.57 -9.88 21.93
C LYS A 133 9.23 -9.21 20.72
N GLY A 134 8.43 -9.04 19.67
CA GLY A 134 8.49 -7.91 18.74
C GLY A 134 9.88 -7.42 18.35
N LYS A 135 10.69 -8.28 17.72
CA LYS A 135 11.91 -7.82 17.05
C LYS A 135 11.50 -7.32 15.67
N ILE A 136 11.60 -6.02 15.47
CA ILE A 136 11.50 -5.40 14.15
C ILE A 136 12.70 -5.92 13.35
N ILE A 137 12.51 -7.04 12.67
CA ILE A 137 13.45 -7.55 11.69
C ILE A 137 13.36 -6.56 10.52
N SER A 138 14.47 -5.92 10.15
CA SER A 138 14.49 -5.00 9.02
C SER A 138 13.98 -5.71 7.76
N PHE A 139 13.19 -5.00 6.97
CA PHE A 139 12.60 -5.50 5.72
C PHE A 139 13.62 -6.23 4.82
N ASP A 140 14.87 -5.79 4.87
CA ASP A 140 15.99 -6.33 4.10
C ASP A 140 16.39 -7.78 4.48
N ALA A 141 16.33 -8.13 5.77
CA ALA A 141 16.67 -9.49 6.20
C ALA A 141 15.63 -10.53 5.73
N LYS A 142 14.33 -10.21 5.84
CA LYS A 142 13.26 -11.06 5.32
C LYS A 142 13.31 -11.17 3.79
N LYS A 143 13.57 -10.06 3.09
CA LYS A 143 13.74 -10.05 1.63
C LYS A 143 14.83 -11.02 1.18
N ARG A 144 15.99 -11.02 1.85
CA ARG A 144 17.11 -11.92 1.54
C ARG A 144 16.76 -13.39 1.75
N GLU A 145 16.02 -13.69 2.83
CA GLU A 145 15.58 -15.05 3.14
C GLU A 145 14.59 -15.58 2.09
N VAL A 146 13.62 -14.74 1.68
CA VAL A 146 12.70 -15.04 0.57
C VAL A 146 13.46 -15.34 -0.73
N LEU A 147 14.46 -14.51 -1.05
CA LEU A 147 15.30 -14.69 -2.24
C LEU A 147 16.12 -15.98 -2.22
N ASN A 148 16.64 -16.39 -1.06
CA ASN A 148 17.37 -17.64 -0.92
C ASN A 148 16.46 -18.85 -1.17
N LEU A 149 15.27 -18.88 -0.56
CA LEU A 149 14.29 -19.96 -0.76
C LEU A 149 13.77 -20.04 -2.20
N TYR A 150 13.63 -18.89 -2.88
CA TYR A 150 13.32 -18.87 -4.31
C TYR A 150 14.45 -19.46 -5.18
N LYS A 151 15.71 -19.17 -4.84
CA LYS A 151 16.87 -19.76 -5.54
C LYS A 151 16.98 -21.27 -5.31
N GLU A 152 16.53 -21.75 -4.16
CA GLU A 152 16.42 -23.16 -3.82
C GLU A 152 15.24 -23.86 -4.53
N GLY A 153 14.42 -23.12 -5.28
CA GLY A 153 13.31 -23.66 -6.06
C GLY A 153 12.03 -23.89 -5.25
N VAL A 154 11.94 -23.35 -4.04
CA VAL A 154 10.75 -23.47 -3.18
C VAL A 154 9.62 -22.60 -3.74
N GLY A 155 8.41 -23.16 -3.80
CA GLY A 155 7.24 -22.46 -4.32
C GLY A 155 6.76 -21.32 -3.39
N SER A 156 6.20 -20.26 -3.97
CA SER A 156 5.76 -19.05 -3.25
C SER A 156 4.80 -19.32 -2.08
N THR A 157 3.94 -20.34 -2.21
CA THR A 157 3.00 -20.76 -1.16
C THR A 157 3.70 -21.43 0.03
N GLU A 158 4.78 -22.16 -0.23
CA GLU A 158 5.53 -22.86 0.81
C GLU A 158 6.44 -21.91 1.57
N ILE A 159 7.05 -20.96 0.87
CA ILE A 159 7.79 -19.82 1.46
C ILE A 159 6.88 -19.00 2.38
N ALA A 160 5.65 -18.70 1.94
CA ALA A 160 4.66 -17.97 2.74
C ALA A 160 4.37 -18.67 4.07
N ARG A 161 4.28 -20.01 4.06
CA ARG A 161 4.07 -20.81 5.27
C ARG A 161 5.31 -20.85 6.17
N MET A 162 6.50 -20.99 5.59
CA MET A 162 7.76 -21.06 6.35
C MET A 162 8.11 -19.73 7.04
N LEU A 163 7.91 -18.60 6.36
CA LEU A 163 8.29 -17.28 6.85
C LEU A 163 7.15 -16.51 7.51
N ASN A 164 5.96 -17.12 7.61
CA ASN A 164 4.73 -16.49 8.10
C ASN A 164 4.47 -15.14 7.40
N MET A 165 4.52 -15.16 6.07
CA MET A 165 4.35 -14.00 5.18
C MET A 165 3.18 -14.26 4.23
N GLY A 166 2.55 -13.19 3.74
CA GLY A 166 1.46 -13.33 2.77
C GLY A 166 1.98 -13.81 1.41
N LYS A 167 1.23 -14.69 0.72
CA LYS A 167 1.59 -15.13 -0.65
C LYS A 167 1.84 -13.94 -1.60
N GLY A 168 1.02 -12.90 -1.49
CA GLY A 168 1.18 -11.66 -2.26
C GLY A 168 2.45 -10.88 -1.91
N GLU A 169 2.87 -10.87 -0.65
CA GLU A 169 4.11 -10.20 -0.21
C GLU A 169 5.35 -10.92 -0.78
N ILE A 170 5.34 -12.25 -0.74
CA ILE A 170 6.40 -13.09 -1.30
C ILE A 170 6.51 -12.92 -2.82
N GLU A 171 5.37 -12.86 -3.52
CA GLU A 171 5.33 -12.64 -4.96
C GLU A 171 5.80 -11.22 -5.34
N LEU A 172 5.43 -10.21 -4.53
CA LEU A 172 5.88 -8.83 -4.71
C LEU A 172 7.39 -8.71 -4.53
N ILE A 173 7.95 -9.32 -3.48
CA ILE A 173 9.39 -9.34 -3.23
C ILE A 173 10.14 -9.99 -4.39
N SER A 174 9.63 -11.12 -4.91
CA SER A 174 10.21 -11.80 -6.06
C SER A 174 10.20 -10.91 -7.30
N ARG A 175 9.07 -10.28 -7.63
CA ARG A 175 8.93 -9.39 -8.80
C ARG A 175 9.81 -8.14 -8.72
N MET A 176 9.99 -7.55 -7.54
CA MET A 176 10.86 -6.38 -7.34
C MET A 176 12.36 -6.72 -7.38
N SER A 177 12.71 -8.00 -7.29
CA SER A 177 14.10 -8.47 -7.26
C SER A 177 14.61 -9.02 -8.59
N LYS A 178 13.72 -9.08 -9.59
CA LYS A 178 14.01 -9.55 -10.95
C LYS A 178 14.39 -8.36 -11.83
#